data_AF-A0A4C1YBS1-F1
#
_entry.id   AF-A0A4C1YBS1-F1
#
_cell.length_a   1.000
_cell.length_b   1.000
_cell.length_c   1.000
_cell.angle_alpha   90.00
_cell.angle_beta   90.00
_cell.angle_gamma   90.00
#
_symmetry.space_group_name_H-M   'P 1'
#
loop_
_entity.id
_entity.type
_entity.pdbx_description
1 polymer ?
#
loop_
_entity_poly.entity_id
_entity_poly.type
_entity_poly.pdbx_seq_one_letter_code
_entity_poly.pdbx_strand_id
1 'polypeptide(L)'
;MHYAHLDIRARRKCGAEISVSDILLVGTLLLEHCKFSKHSWTTHRDMDGLRYELIPSNKKKNLLLLERHTFAQMGYDRLWYCSKKTKLGCRAQVRMDARGAVVYYRSDHNHDPPRLHKTIDGRYVKL
;
A
#
# COMPACT_ATOMS: atom_id res chain seq x y z
N MET A 1 -17.34 -13.70 39.51
CA MET A 1 -17.17 -13.42 38.07
C MET A 1 -15.95 -12.50 37.92
N HIS A 2 -14.74 -13.06 37.92
CA HIS A 2 -13.49 -12.30 38.04
C HIS A 2 -12.61 -12.48 36.79
N TYR A 3 -12.23 -11.34 36.21
CA TYR A 3 -11.06 -10.99 35.37
C TYR A 3 -10.69 -11.80 34.11
N ALA A 4 -10.52 -11.08 33.00
CA ALA A 4 -9.23 -11.03 32.31
C ALA A 4 -9.08 -9.75 31.47
N HIS A 5 -8.18 -8.87 31.92
CA HIS A 5 -7.53 -7.83 31.15
C HIS A 5 -6.57 -8.52 30.15
N LEU A 6 -6.61 -8.16 28.86
CA LEU A 6 -5.53 -8.49 27.93
C LEU A 6 -4.91 -7.19 27.38
N ASP A 7 -3.92 -6.72 28.14
CA ASP A 7 -2.75 -6.07 27.56
C ASP A 7 -1.82 -7.19 27.06
N ILE A 8 -1.13 -7.03 25.91
CA ILE A 8 0.17 -7.67 25.60
C ILE A 8 0.64 -7.36 24.14
N ARG A 9 1.74 -6.60 24.10
CA ARG A 9 2.95 -6.72 23.26
C ARG A 9 2.95 -6.16 21.83
N ALA A 10 3.64 -5.02 21.74
CA ALA A 10 4.60 -4.73 20.68
C ALA A 10 5.46 -5.96 20.32
N ARG A 11 5.61 -6.22 19.01
CA ARG A 11 6.68 -7.08 18.47
C ARG A 11 7.42 -6.32 17.38
N ARG A 12 8.56 -5.71 17.76
CA ARG A 12 9.73 -5.64 16.89
C ARG A 12 10.48 -6.96 17.05
N LYS A 13 10.80 -7.64 15.94
CA LYS A 13 12.08 -8.30 15.63
C LYS A 13 11.89 -9.22 14.42
N CYS A 14 12.35 -8.74 13.27
CA CYS A 14 12.92 -9.61 12.25
C CYS A 14 14.36 -9.83 12.71
N GLY A 15 14.73 -11.08 12.98
CA GLY A 15 16.02 -11.42 13.57
C GLY A 15 17.19 -11.20 12.62
N ALA A 16 18.29 -10.70 13.18
CA ALA A 16 19.65 -11.03 12.79
C ALA A 16 20.54 -10.69 14.01
N GLU A 17 20.86 -11.69 14.81
CA GLU A 17 22.03 -11.63 15.70
C GLU A 17 23.15 -12.33 14.96
N ILE A 18 24.10 -11.56 14.44
CA ILE A 18 25.38 -12.10 13.97
C ILE A 18 26.41 -11.57 14.95
N SER A 19 27.00 -12.49 15.71
CA SER A 19 28.08 -12.21 16.65
C SER A 19 29.35 -11.78 15.89
N VAL A 20 30.09 -10.82 16.44
CA VAL A 20 31.20 -10.08 15.80
C VAL A 20 32.55 -10.81 15.80
N SER A 21 32.59 -12.14 15.89
CA SER A 21 33.85 -12.89 16.08
C SER A 21 34.37 -13.66 14.86
N ASP A 22 33.58 -13.90 13.81
CA ASP A 22 33.95 -14.85 12.74
C ASP A 22 34.42 -14.17 11.44
N ILE A 23 35.23 -13.12 11.55
CA ILE A 23 35.97 -12.55 10.42
C ILE A 23 37.41 -13.06 10.50
N LEU A 24 37.74 -14.18 9.84
CA LEU A 24 39.06 -14.50 9.24
C LEU A 24 39.16 -16.01 8.89
N LEU A 25 38.71 -16.42 7.69
CA LEU A 25 39.41 -17.42 6.84
C LEU A 25 38.66 -17.65 5.51
N VAL A 26 39.40 -17.59 4.39
CA VAL A 26 39.09 -18.06 3.01
C VAL A 26 37.82 -17.48 2.35
N GLY A 27 37.80 -16.93 1.14
CA GLY A 27 38.67 -16.97 -0.02
C GLY A 27 37.76 -16.81 -1.25
N THR A 28 37.91 -15.72 -2.01
CA THR A 28 37.43 -15.46 -3.39
C THR A 28 36.20 -16.24 -3.93
N LEU A 29 35.04 -15.57 -4.07
CA LEU A 29 34.27 -15.48 -5.33
C LEU A 29 33.03 -14.55 -5.19
N LEU A 30 32.93 -13.58 -6.10
CA LEU A 30 31.70 -13.03 -6.74
C LEU A 30 30.41 -12.85 -5.90
N LEU A 31 30.01 -11.59 -5.67
CA LEU A 31 28.79 -10.95 -6.23
C LEU A 31 28.41 -9.69 -5.43
N GLU A 32 28.69 -8.56 -6.05
CA GLU A 32 27.79 -7.42 -6.23
C GLU A 32 26.90 -6.97 -5.06
N HIS A 33 27.20 -5.75 -4.61
CA HIS A 33 26.29 -4.75 -4.07
C HIS A 33 24.79 -5.08 -4.19
N CYS A 34 24.12 -5.23 -3.05
CA CYS A 34 22.73 -4.77 -2.96
C CYS A 34 22.67 -3.62 -1.96
N LYS A 35 22.92 -2.42 -2.47
CA LYS A 35 22.47 -1.18 -1.86
C LYS A 35 20.94 -1.25 -1.83
N PHE A 36 20.38 -1.79 -0.74
CA PHE A 36 18.94 -1.78 -0.52
C PHE A 36 18.51 -0.34 -0.27
N SER A 37 18.24 0.35 -1.37
CA SER A 37 17.77 1.71 -1.38
C SER A 37 16.46 1.79 -0.63
N LYS A 38 16.47 2.60 0.44
CA LYS A 38 15.28 2.97 1.21
C LYS A 38 14.38 3.88 0.36
N HIS A 39 13.70 3.33 -0.64
CA HIS A 39 12.53 3.99 -1.22
C HIS A 39 11.30 3.46 -0.48
N SER A 40 10.98 4.16 0.61
CA SER A 40 9.87 3.89 1.52
C SER A 40 8.53 4.12 0.82
N TRP A 41 7.84 3.06 0.42
CA TRP A 41 6.44 3.11 0.00
C TRP A 41 5.59 2.31 0.99
N THR A 42 4.58 2.96 1.58
CA THR A 42 3.65 2.32 2.49
C THR A 42 2.58 1.58 1.68
N THR A 43 2.91 0.39 1.17
CA THR A 43 1.88 -0.52 0.64
C THR A 43 1.09 -1.06 1.82
N HIS A 44 -0.19 -0.73 1.87
CA HIS A 44 -1.07 -1.27 2.90
C HIS A 44 -1.61 -2.62 2.45
N ARG A 45 -1.77 -3.53 3.41
CA ARG A 45 -2.39 -4.84 3.23
C ARG A 45 -3.53 -4.96 4.22
N ASP A 46 -4.74 -5.24 3.74
CA ASP A 46 -5.88 -5.56 4.61
C ASP A 46 -5.92 -7.05 4.97
N MET A 47 -6.95 -7.45 5.72
CA MET A 47 -7.14 -8.86 6.11
C MET A 47 -7.52 -9.76 4.94
N ASP A 48 -8.08 -9.21 3.86
CA ASP A 48 -8.40 -9.91 2.62
C ASP A 48 -7.18 -10.04 1.68
N GLY A 49 -6.03 -9.48 2.08
CA GLY A 49 -4.80 -9.49 1.31
C GLY A 49 -4.78 -8.49 0.15
N LEU A 50 -5.77 -7.60 0.04
CA LEU A 50 -5.80 -6.57 -0.99
C LEU A 50 -4.70 -5.56 -0.72
N ARG A 51 -3.94 -5.26 -1.79
CA ARG A 51 -2.85 -4.29 -1.75
C ARG A 51 -3.31 -2.98 -2.35
N TYR A 52 -3.24 -1.92 -1.57
CA TYR A 52 -3.55 -0.58 -2.04
C TYR A 52 -2.48 0.44 -1.66
N GLU A 53 -2.44 1.52 -2.43
CA GLU A 53 -1.54 2.66 -2.22
C GLU A 53 -2.34 3.96 -2.23
N LEU A 54 -2.05 4.85 -1.28
CA LEU A 54 -2.61 6.20 -1.26
C LEU A 54 -1.63 7.16 -1.93
N ILE A 55 -2.08 7.74 -3.04
CA ILE A 55 -1.34 8.72 -3.81
C ILE A 55 -1.77 10.12 -3.32
N PRO A 56 -0.88 10.89 -2.68
CA PRO A 56 -1.18 12.27 -2.36
C PRO A 56 -1.38 13.06 -3.65
N SER A 57 -2.49 13.78 -3.74
CA SER A 57 -2.74 14.69 -4.85
C SER A 57 -2.51 16.12 -4.38
N ASN A 58 -2.07 17.00 -5.28
CA ASN A 58 -2.04 18.44 -5.01
C ASN A 58 -3.45 19.01 -4.80
N LYS A 59 -4.48 18.28 -5.23
CA LYS A 59 -5.87 18.55 -4.90
C LYS A 59 -6.12 17.99 -3.50
N LYS A 60 -6.83 18.73 -2.65
CA LYS A 60 -7.10 18.49 -1.20
C LYS A 60 -7.47 17.04 -0.78
N LYS A 61 -7.66 16.10 -1.71
CA LYS A 61 -8.03 14.71 -1.46
C LYS A 61 -7.01 13.76 -2.08
N ASN A 62 -6.67 12.72 -1.33
CA ASN A 62 -5.82 11.64 -1.82
C ASN A 62 -6.54 10.81 -2.89
N LEU A 63 -5.76 10.13 -3.73
CA LEU A 63 -6.24 9.10 -4.65
C LEU A 63 -5.84 7.73 -4.11
N LEU A 64 -6.72 6.76 -4.25
CA LEU A 64 -6.47 5.38 -3.87
C LEU A 64 -6.16 4.58 -5.12
N LEU A 65 -5.01 3.91 -5.18
CA LEU A 65 -4.63 2.97 -6.21
C LEU A 65 -4.85 1.55 -5.67
N LEU A 66 -5.81 0.83 -6.26
CA LEU A 66 -6.15 -0.55 -5.91
C LEU A 66 -6.30 -1.34 -7.22
N GLU A 67 -5.64 -2.49 -7.35
CA GLU A 67 -5.73 -3.37 -8.53
C GLU A 67 -5.50 -2.65 -9.89
N ARG A 68 -4.56 -1.71 -9.92
CA ARG A 68 -4.23 -0.85 -11.09
C ARG A 68 -5.31 0.17 -11.47
N HIS A 69 -6.36 0.31 -10.66
CA HIS A 69 -7.40 1.31 -10.82
C HIS A 69 -7.28 2.42 -9.80
N THR A 70 -7.63 3.64 -10.21
CA THR A 70 -7.63 4.80 -9.32
C THR A 70 -9.03 5.09 -8.82
N PHE A 71 -9.13 5.39 -7.53
CA PHE A 71 -10.34 5.77 -6.85
C PHE A 71 -10.14 7.14 -6.19
N ALA A 72 -11.18 7.96 -6.21
CA ALA A 72 -11.21 9.27 -5.59
C ALA A 72 -12.21 9.28 -4.44
N GLN A 73 -11.83 9.89 -3.33
CA GLN A 73 -12.70 10.05 -2.18
C GLN A 73 -13.79 11.09 -2.46
N MET A 74 -15.05 10.70 -2.25
CA MET A 74 -16.19 11.59 -2.43
C MET A 74 -16.70 12.02 -1.05
N GLY A 75 -16.89 13.34 -0.85
CA GLY A 75 -17.32 13.89 0.44
C GLY A 75 -16.32 13.70 1.59
N TYR A 76 -16.87 13.61 2.81
CA TYR A 76 -16.18 13.26 4.05
C TYR A 76 -16.25 11.77 4.37
N ASP A 77 -17.06 11.04 3.60
CA ASP A 77 -17.25 9.62 3.80
C ASP A 77 -15.98 8.85 3.44
N ARG A 78 -15.87 7.66 4.03
CA ARG A 78 -14.81 6.69 3.73
C ARG A 78 -15.13 5.90 2.46
N LEU A 79 -15.80 6.55 1.53
CA LEU A 79 -16.32 5.98 0.30
C LEU A 79 -15.53 6.53 -0.87
N TRP A 80 -14.93 5.61 -1.59
CA TRP A 80 -14.06 5.87 -2.72
C TRP A 80 -14.71 5.35 -3.97
N TYR A 81 -14.80 6.18 -5.00
CA TYR A 81 -15.36 5.79 -6.28
C TYR A 81 -14.28 5.78 -7.34
N CYS A 82 -14.42 4.90 -8.33
CA CYS A 82 -13.50 4.91 -9.45
C CYS A 82 -13.42 6.30 -10.09
N SER A 83 -12.22 6.76 -10.43
CA SER A 83 -12.01 8.08 -11.05
C SER A 83 -12.74 8.26 -12.39
N LYS A 84 -13.17 7.16 -13.02
CA LYS A 84 -13.96 7.16 -14.26
C LYS A 84 -15.47 7.18 -14.02
N LYS A 85 -15.96 7.20 -12.77
CA LYS A 85 -17.40 7.28 -12.47
C LYS A 85 -18.09 8.43 -13.19
N THR A 86 -17.53 9.65 -13.12
CA THR A 86 -18.13 10.83 -13.77
C THR A 86 -18.02 10.79 -15.30
N LYS A 87 -16.97 10.17 -15.85
CA LYS A 87 -16.72 10.18 -17.30
C LYS A 87 -17.36 9.00 -18.05
N LEU A 88 -17.43 7.83 -17.42
CA LEU A 88 -17.84 6.56 -18.03
C LEU A 88 -18.97 5.87 -17.25
N GLY A 89 -19.47 6.45 -16.16
CA GLY A 89 -20.52 5.82 -15.34
C GLY A 89 -20.05 4.57 -14.58
N CYS A 90 -18.74 4.40 -14.37
CA CYS A 90 -18.19 3.24 -13.68
C CYS A 90 -18.75 3.09 -12.25
N ARG A 91 -19.19 1.87 -11.91
CA ARG A 91 -19.84 1.53 -10.63
C ARG A 91 -18.88 0.96 -9.58
N ALA A 92 -17.63 0.72 -9.94
CA ALA A 92 -16.62 0.28 -9.00
C ALA A 92 -16.42 1.29 -7.84
N GLN A 93 -16.36 0.74 -6.63
CA GLN A 93 -16.26 1.50 -5.38
C GLN A 93 -15.52 0.72 -4.31
N VAL A 94 -14.89 1.45 -3.39
CA VAL A 94 -14.19 0.91 -2.23
C VAL A 94 -14.70 1.64 -0.99
N ARG A 95 -15.03 0.89 0.07
CA ARG A 95 -15.34 1.46 1.38
C ARG A 95 -14.23 1.09 2.35
N MET A 96 -13.80 2.09 3.12
CA MET A 96 -12.78 1.92 4.14
C MET A 96 -13.35 2.14 5.55
N ASP A 97 -12.70 1.57 6.56
CA ASP A 97 -12.99 1.83 7.97
C ASP A 97 -12.25 3.08 8.49
N ALA A 98 -12.38 3.33 9.80
CA ALA A 98 -11.72 4.45 10.48
C ALA A 98 -10.21 4.35 10.50
N ARG A 99 -9.70 3.12 10.42
CA ARG A 99 -8.27 2.78 10.49
C ARG A 99 -7.64 2.76 9.10
N GLY A 100 -8.43 2.97 8.06
CA GLY A 100 -8.00 2.96 6.67
C GLY A 100 -7.99 1.58 6.02
N ALA A 101 -8.50 0.53 6.69
CA ALA A 101 -8.61 -0.80 6.11
C ALA A 101 -9.81 -0.85 5.14
N VAL A 102 -9.67 -1.58 4.03
CA VAL A 102 -10.77 -1.82 3.11
C VAL A 102 -11.74 -2.80 3.76
N VAL A 103 -13.02 -2.41 3.84
CA VAL A 103 -14.10 -3.25 4.38
C VAL A 103 -15.04 -3.77 3.31
N TYR A 104 -15.00 -3.14 2.13
CA TYR A 104 -15.81 -3.54 0.98
C TYR A 104 -15.13 -3.06 -0.29
N TYR A 105 -15.01 -3.97 -1.26
CA TYR A 105 -14.50 -3.66 -2.58
C TYR A 105 -15.45 -4.21 -3.65
N ARG A 106 -15.82 -3.35 -4.59
CA ARG A 106 -16.57 -3.69 -5.79
C ARG A 106 -15.70 -3.43 -7.02
N SER A 107 -15.31 -4.48 -7.72
CA SER A 107 -14.42 -4.47 -8.90
C SER A 107 -15.15 -4.38 -10.25
N ASP A 108 -16.44 -4.03 -10.27
CA ASP A 108 -17.25 -3.87 -11.48
C ASP A 108 -16.84 -2.64 -12.32
N HIS A 109 -15.71 -2.76 -13.03
CA HIS A 109 -15.22 -1.76 -13.96
C HIS A 109 -15.82 -1.97 -15.35
N ASN A 110 -16.25 -0.89 -15.99
CA ASN A 110 -16.74 -0.88 -17.37
C ASN A 110 -15.73 -0.29 -18.35
N HIS A 111 -14.46 -0.28 -17.96
CA HIS A 111 -13.38 0.32 -18.72
C HIS A 111 -12.06 -0.34 -18.33
N ASP A 112 -11.07 -0.22 -19.20
CA ASP A 112 -9.73 -0.72 -18.91
C ASP A 112 -9.02 0.13 -17.85
N PRO A 113 -8.06 -0.47 -17.10
CA PRO A 113 -7.26 0.25 -16.14
C PRO A 113 -6.55 1.46 -16.78
N PRO A 114 -6.49 2.61 -16.10
CA PRO A 114 -5.70 3.73 -16.59
C PRO A 114 -4.21 3.36 -16.65
N ARG A 115 -3.52 3.80 -17.71
CA ARG A 115 -2.07 3.70 -17.80
C ARG A 115 -1.45 4.72 -16.85
N LEU A 116 -0.82 4.24 -15.80
CA LEU A 116 -0.10 5.06 -14.81
C LEU A 116 1.36 4.68 -14.85
N HIS A 117 2.22 5.68 -14.87
CA HIS A 117 3.65 5.50 -14.72
C HIS A 117 4.09 6.07 -13.37
N LYS A 118 4.77 5.24 -12.58
CA LYS A 118 5.37 5.68 -11.31
C LYS A 118 6.75 6.22 -11.64
N THR A 119 6.97 7.51 -11.37
CA THR A 119 8.28 8.14 -11.54
C THR A 119 9.24 7.67 -10.45
N ILE A 120 10.54 7.89 -10.66
CA ILE A 120 11.60 7.60 -9.67
C ILE A 120 11.33 8.33 -8.35
N ASP A 121 10.77 9.54 -8.42
CA ASP A 121 10.39 10.36 -7.27
C ASP A 121 9.15 9.85 -6.53
N GLY A 122 8.52 8.76 -6.99
CA GLY A 122 7.32 8.19 -6.38
C GLY A 122 6.01 8.84 -6.77
N ARG A 123 6.04 9.78 -7.71
CA ARG A 123 4.82 10.42 -8.21
C ARG A 123 4.19 9.53 -9.28
N TYR A 124 2.86 9.53 -9.31
CA TYR A 124 2.12 8.86 -10.38
C TYR A 124 1.77 9.87 -11.46
N VAL A 125 2.29 9.66 -12.66
CA VAL A 125 1.90 10.40 -13.86
C VAL A 125 0.97 9.53 -14.70
N LYS A 126 -0.12 10.14 -15.16
CA LYS A 126 -1.05 9.47 -16.06
C LYS A 126 -0.52 9.61 -17.49
N LEU A 127 -0.42 8.49 -18.19
CA LEU A 127 -0.05 8.42 -19.60
C LEU A 127 -1.27 8.55 -20.52
#